data_AF-A0A1F8MDP8-F1
#
_entry.id   AF-A0A1F8MDP8-F1
#
_cell.length_a   1.000
_cell.length_b   1.000
_cell.length_c   1.000
_cell.angle_alpha   90.00
_cell.angle_beta   90.00
_cell.angle_gamma   90.00
#
_symmetry.space_group_name_H-M   'P 1'
#
loop_
_entity.id
_entity.type
_entity.pdbx_description
1 polymer ?
#
loop_
_entity_poly.entity_id
_entity_poly.type
_entity_poly.pdbx_seq_one_letter_code
_entity_poly.pdbx_strand_id
1 'polypeptide(L)'
;MIHIKPMEAIELFPNLSPCIESATRKEFWNSVSQYVGGGETDRKLEERIELLRPFLESADFKKLRNQSEKHLIEGKKVKFVICWKEAEPSYEMVVIEVCHL
;
A
#
# COMPACT_ATOMS: atom_id res chain seq x y z
N MET A 1 2.62 28.69 5.35
CA MET A 1 1.59 28.02 4.53
C MET A 1 2.16 26.68 4.12
N ILE A 2 1.81 25.61 4.85
CA ILE A 2 2.23 24.26 4.47
C ILE A 2 1.46 23.93 3.19
N HIS A 3 2.16 23.85 2.06
CA HIS A 3 1.62 23.32 0.83
C HIS A 3 1.44 21.82 1.04
N ILE A 4 0.28 21.41 1.55
CA ILE A 4 -0.11 20.00 1.53
C ILE A 4 -0.49 19.71 0.08
N LYS A 5 0.50 19.31 -0.72
CA LYS A 5 0.24 18.63 -1.99
C LYS A 5 -0.65 17.42 -1.68
N PRO A 6 -1.59 17.05 -2.55
CA PRO A 6 -2.29 15.78 -2.42
C PRO A 6 -1.24 14.68 -2.59
N MET A 7 -0.78 14.11 -1.47
CA MET A 7 0.12 12.96 -1.46
C MET A 7 -0.55 11.83 -2.22
N GLU A 8 0.13 11.31 -3.24
CA GLU A 8 -0.38 10.20 -4.05
C GLU A 8 -0.53 8.98 -3.14
N ALA A 9 -1.78 8.51 -2.99
CA ALA A 9 -2.05 7.28 -2.27
C ALA A 9 -1.44 6.08 -3.02
N ILE A 10 -1.03 5.07 -2.27
CA ILE A 10 -0.48 3.83 -2.84
C ILE A 10 -1.56 2.77 -2.80
N GLU A 11 -1.89 2.24 -3.97
CA GLU A 11 -2.85 1.17 -4.13
C GLU A 11 -2.13 -0.19 -4.18
N LEU A 12 -2.49 -1.09 -3.26
CA LEU A 12 -1.97 -2.45 -3.20
C LEU A 12 -3.11 -3.46 -3.37
N PHE A 13 -2.84 -4.50 -4.15
CA PHE A 13 -3.81 -5.56 -4.46
C PHE A 13 -3.28 -6.90 -3.93
N PRO A 14 -3.52 -7.24 -2.65
CA PRO A 14 -3.15 -8.53 -2.11
C PRO A 14 -4.02 -9.64 -2.69
N ASN A 15 -3.51 -10.87 -2.62
CA ASN A 15 -4.28 -12.08 -2.86
C ASN A 15 -3.88 -13.16 -1.82
N LEU A 16 -4.34 -14.40 -2.01
CA LEU A 16 -4.09 -15.50 -1.06
C LEU A 16 -2.62 -15.90 -0.93
N SER A 17 -1.76 -15.58 -1.91
CA SER A 17 -0.33 -15.92 -1.90
C SER A 17 0.55 -14.71 -1.55
N PRO A 18 0.76 -13.68 -2.40
CA PRO A 18 1.22 -12.39 -1.89
C PRO A 18 0.13 -11.72 -1.07
N CYS A 19 0.25 -11.90 0.25
CA CYS A 19 -0.54 -11.16 1.23
C CYS A 19 -0.15 -9.67 1.22
N ILE A 20 -0.91 -8.85 1.94
CA ILE A 20 -0.70 -7.40 2.03
C ILE A 20 0.71 -7.02 2.51
N GLU A 21 1.32 -7.80 3.41
CA GLU A 21 2.72 -7.57 3.82
C GLU A 21 3.68 -7.72 2.64
N SER A 22 3.61 -8.85 1.91
CA SER A 22 4.47 -9.11 0.76
C SER A 22 4.27 -8.10 -0.36
N ALA A 23 3.02 -7.68 -0.60
CA ALA A 23 2.70 -6.63 -1.57
C ALA A 23 3.34 -5.28 -1.17
N THR A 24 3.22 -4.91 0.11
CA THR A 24 3.80 -3.68 0.66
C THR A 24 5.33 -3.69 0.58
N ARG A 25 5.98 -4.78 1.01
CA ARG A 25 7.43 -4.94 0.94
C ARG A 25 7.94 -4.87 -0.50
N LYS A 26 7.25 -5.52 -1.43
CA LYS A 26 7.61 -5.47 -2.85
C LYS A 26 7.57 -4.06 -3.38
N GLU A 27 6.50 -3.31 -3.08
CA GLU A 27 6.34 -1.93 -3.53
C GLU A 27 7.41 -1.00 -2.92
N PHE A 28 7.73 -1.20 -1.65
CA PHE A 28 8.81 -0.47 -0.98
C PHE A 28 10.16 -0.69 -1.66
N TRP A 29 10.56 -1.95 -1.85
CA TRP A 29 11.84 -2.27 -2.49
C TRP A 29 11.88 -1.85 -3.95
N ASN A 30 10.77 -1.94 -4.68
CA ASN A 30 10.67 -1.43 -6.03
C ASN A 30 10.92 0.09 -6.07
N SER A 31 10.31 0.83 -5.14
CA SER A 31 10.48 2.29 -5.03
C SER A 31 11.92 2.65 -4.66
N VAL A 32 12.52 1.97 -3.68
CA VAL A 32 13.93 2.15 -3.29
C VAL A 32 14.87 1.83 -4.46
N SER A 33 14.65 0.71 -5.15
CA SER A 33 15.49 0.30 -6.27
C SER A 33 15.46 1.32 -7.41
N GLN A 34 14.28 1.87 -7.71
CA GLN A 34 14.14 2.92 -8.72
C GLN A 34 14.78 4.23 -8.26
N TYR A 35 14.63 4.58 -6.98
CA TYR A 35 15.21 5.81 -6.43
C TYR A 35 16.74 5.79 -6.47
N VAL A 36 17.36 4.66 -6.10
CA VAL A 36 18.83 4.50 -6.12
C VAL A 36 19.36 4.34 -7.55
N GLY A 37 18.59 3.75 -8.46
CA GLY A 37 18.98 3.56 -9.86
C GLY A 37 18.73 4.78 -10.75
N GLY A 38 17.93 5.75 -10.29
CA GLY A 38 17.61 6.99 -11.00
C GLY A 38 18.68 8.05 -10.78
N GLY A 39 19.14 8.71 -11.85
CA GLY A 39 20.15 9.76 -11.77
C GLY A 39 19.65 11.11 -11.23
N GLU A 40 18.33 11.30 -11.08
CA GLU A 40 17.69 12.50 -10.53
C GLU A 40 16.80 12.14 -9.34
N THR A 41 16.71 13.04 -8.34
CA THR A 41 15.83 12.90 -7.18
C THR A 41 14.37 12.88 -7.62
N ASP A 42 13.83 11.67 -7.77
CA ASP A 42 12.41 11.48 -8.02
C ASP A 42 11.64 11.63 -6.70
N ARG A 43 11.10 12.84 -6.50
CA ARG A 43 10.29 13.18 -5.33
C ARG A 43 9.10 12.23 -5.13
N LYS A 44 8.54 11.65 -6.20
CA LYS A 44 7.42 10.70 -6.06
C LYS A 44 7.89 9.39 -5.44
N LEU A 45 9.07 8.92 -5.84
CA LEU A 45 9.66 7.72 -5.24
C LEU A 45 10.02 7.97 -3.77
N GLU A 46 10.59 9.14 -3.45
CA GLU A 46 10.84 9.56 -2.07
C GLU A 46 9.56 9.56 -1.22
N GLU A 47 8.49 10.22 -1.68
CA GLU A 47 7.19 10.26 -0.98
C GLU A 47 6.59 8.86 -0.78
N ARG A 48 6.73 7.95 -1.76
CA ARG A 48 6.28 6.55 -1.63
C ARG A 48 7.09 5.78 -0.59
N ILE A 49 8.41 5.94 -0.58
CA ILE A 49 9.30 5.29 0.39
C ILE A 49 8.99 5.80 1.80
N GLU A 50 8.82 7.11 1.95
CA GLU A 50 8.48 7.74 3.23
C GLU A 50 7.11 7.32 3.75
N LEU A 51 6.13 7.01 2.88
CA LEU A 51 4.84 6.47 3.30
C LEU A 51 4.91 4.98 3.66
N LEU A 52 5.56 4.17 2.83
CA LEU A 52 5.58 2.70 2.98
C LEU A 52 6.44 2.25 4.16
N ARG A 53 7.52 2.97 4.48
CA ARG A 53 8.40 2.64 5.59
C ARG A 53 7.67 2.62 6.94
N PRO A 54 7.06 3.72 7.43
CA PRO A 54 6.36 3.72 8.70
C PRO A 54 5.14 2.80 8.69
N PHE A 55 4.51 2.59 7.53
CA PHE A 55 3.43 1.60 7.40
C PHE A 55 3.93 0.16 7.62
N LEU A 56 5.09 -0.20 7.06
CA LEU A 56 5.75 -1.48 7.31
C LEU A 56 6.15 -1.66 8.78
N GLU A 57 6.47 -0.57 9.48
CA GLU A 57 6.88 -0.59 10.89
C GLU A 57 5.68 -0.68 11.86
N SER A 58 4.52 -0.10 11.51
CA SER A 58 3.39 0.05 12.43
C SER A 58 2.18 -0.84 12.12
N ALA A 59 2.03 -1.33 10.88
CA ALA A 59 0.83 -2.05 10.49
C ALA A 59 0.75 -3.46 11.10
N ASP A 60 -0.44 -3.82 11.60
CA ASP A 60 -0.75 -5.17 12.05
C ASP A 60 -1.08 -6.07 10.85
N PHE A 61 -0.04 -6.51 10.13
CA PHE A 61 -0.20 -7.33 8.92
C PHE A 61 -0.93 -8.65 9.16
N LYS A 62 -0.86 -9.20 10.38
CA LYS A 62 -1.62 -10.40 10.76
C LYS A 62 -3.12 -10.12 10.73
N LYS A 63 -3.54 -9.00 11.32
CA LYS A 63 -4.93 -8.54 11.28
C LYS A 63 -5.39 -8.22 9.86
N LEU A 64 -4.59 -7.46 9.10
CA LEU A 64 -4.92 -7.07 7.72
C LEU A 64 -5.10 -8.30 6.81
N ARG A 65 -4.16 -9.25 6.91
CA ARG A 65 -4.24 -10.52 6.18
C ARG A 65 -5.52 -11.27 6.51
N ASN A 66 -5.79 -11.51 7.80
CA ASN A 66 -6.98 -12.24 8.24
C ASN A 66 -8.30 -11.57 7.79
N GLN A 67 -8.35 -10.24 7.71
CA GLN A 67 -9.52 -9.52 7.21
C GLN A 67 -9.67 -9.67 5.69
N SER A 68 -8.59 -9.47 4.94
CA SER A 68 -8.61 -9.56 3.48
C SER A 68 -8.86 -10.99 2.96
N GLU A 69 -8.26 -12.02 3.56
CA GLU A 69 -8.41 -13.41 3.14
C GLU A 69 -9.86 -13.90 3.22
N LYS A 70 -10.65 -13.44 4.20
CA LYS A 70 -12.08 -13.78 4.28
C LYS A 70 -12.81 -13.42 2.99
N HIS A 71 -12.56 -12.23 2.46
CA HIS A 71 -13.17 -11.76 1.22
C HIS A 71 -12.59 -12.44 -0.02
N LEU A 72 -11.28 -12.68 -0.04
CA LEU A 72 -10.62 -13.37 -1.15
C LEU A 72 -11.09 -14.82 -1.31
N ILE A 73 -11.37 -15.53 -0.21
CA ILE A 73 -11.93 -16.89 -0.23
C ILE A 73 -13.37 -16.91 -0.76
N GLU A 74 -14.14 -15.85 -0.53
CA GLU A 74 -15.47 -15.67 -1.14
C GLU A 74 -15.41 -15.34 -2.64
N GLY A 75 -14.21 -15.29 -3.25
CA GLY A 75 -14.01 -14.93 -4.65
C GLY A 75 -14.02 -13.43 -4.94
N LYS A 76 -14.08 -12.58 -3.90
CA LYS A 76 -14.05 -11.12 -4.05
C LYS A 76 -12.61 -10.63 -4.29
N LYS A 77 -12.47 -9.40 -4.79
CA LYS A 77 -11.16 -8.72 -4.86
C LYS A 77 -11.01 -7.75 -3.70
N VAL A 78 -9.79 -7.56 -3.24
CA VAL A 78 -9.47 -6.62 -2.15
C VAL A 78 -8.40 -5.63 -2.63
N LYS A 79 -8.59 -4.36 -2.30
CA LYS A 79 -7.63 -3.28 -2.54
C LYS A 79 -7.33 -2.58 -1.22
N PHE A 80 -6.06 -2.28 -0.97
CA PHE A 80 -5.63 -1.41 0.10
C PHE A 80 -5.19 -0.08 -0.49
N VAL A 81 -5.70 1.01 0.06
CA VAL A 81 -5.30 2.38 -0.29
C VAL A 81 -4.54 2.92 0.90
N ILE A 82 -3.22 3.06 0.79
CA ILE A 82 -2.36 3.60 1.83
C ILE A 82 -2.15 5.08 1.54
N CYS A 83 -2.39 5.93 2.53
CA CYS A 83 -2.24 7.37 2.39
C CYS A 83 -1.78 8.00 3.71
N TRP A 84 -1.24 9.21 3.63
CA TRP A 84 -1.01 10.00 4.83
C TRP A 84 -2.33 10.55 5.35
N LYS A 85 -2.58 10.32 6.63
CA LYS A 85 -3.65 10.99 7.36
C LYS A 85 -3.00 11.74 8.52
N GLU A 86 -3.10 13.06 8.46
CA GLU A 86 -2.44 13.97 9.40
C GLU A 86 -0.91 13.81 9.37
N ALA A 87 -0.35 12.97 10.24
CA ALA A 87 1.09 12.73 10.36
C ALA A 87 1.45 11.22 10.44
N GLU A 88 0.48 10.33 10.20
CA GLU A 88 0.69 8.89 10.25
C GLU A 88 0.18 8.19 8.98
N PRO A 89 0.81 7.08 8.57
CA PRO A 89 0.31 6.27 7.47
C PRO A 89 -1.00 5.61 7.87
N SER A 90 -2.07 5.96 7.17
CA SER A 90 -3.39 5.36 7.29
C SER A 90 -3.66 4.46 6.09
N TYR A 91 -4.61 3.55 6.22
CA TYR A 91 -5.06 2.70 5.13
C TYR A 91 -6.58 2.57 5.10
N GLU A 92 -7.10 2.36 3.90
CA GLU A 92 -8.48 1.93 3.67
C GLU A 92 -8.47 0.59 2.94
N MET A 93 -9.30 -0.36 3.40
CA MET A 93 -9.52 -1.63 2.72
C MET A 93 -10.84 -1.56 1.95
N VAL A 94 -10.77 -1.69 0.63
CA VAL A 94 -11.92 -1.69 -0.27
C VAL A 94 -12.13 -3.11 -0.79
N VAL A 95 -13.33 -3.64 -0.60
CA VAL A 95 -13.76 -4.92 -1.17
C VAL A 95 -14.48 -4.64 -2.48
N ILE A 96 -13.97 -5.21 -3.56
CA ILE A 96 -14.51 -5.05 -4.90
C ILE A 96 -15.25 -6.34 -5.24
N GLU A 97 -16.58 -6.23 -5.38
CA GLU A 97 -17.41 -7.34 -5.82
C GLU A 97 -17.14 -7.62 -7.29
N VAL A 98 -16.81 -8.87 -7.61
CA VAL A 98 -16.68 -9.34 -8.98
C VAL A 98 -18.02 -9.95 -9.35
N CYS A 99 -18.84 -9.21 -10.09
CA CYS A 99 -20.00 -9.78 -10.76
C CYS A 99 -19.49 -10.83 -11.75
N HIS A 100 -19.73 -12.11 -11.46
CA HIS A 100 -19.68 -13.15 -12.48
C HIS A 100 -20.84 -12.91 -13.44
N LEU A 101 -20.56 -12.20 -14.55
CA LEU A 101 -21.41 -12.16 -15.74
C LEU A 101 -21.14 -13.40 -16.59
#